data_AF-A0A9X2KY46-F1
#
_entry.id   AF-A0A9X2KY46-F1
#
_cell.length_a   1.000
_cell.length_b   1.000
_cell.length_c   1.000
_cell.angle_alpha   90.00
_cell.angle_beta   90.00
_cell.angle_gamma   90.00
#
_symmetry.space_group_name_H-M   'P 1'
#
loop_
_entity.id
_entity.type
_entity.pdbx_description
1 polymer ?
#
loop_
_entity_poly.entity_id
_entity_poly.type
_entity_poly.pdbx_seq_one_letter_code
_entity_poly.pdbx_strand_id
1 'polypeptide(L)'
;MKIRVLLKLLSVAIFILIMTGCGSSGQTSFNPEEFQKISDLVNSREFIIENEWANPIQGRQINLIDNPNHIIFKGDSVNVHLPYYGIRHTGGGYNREGGIKFKGVAREVKIEENTNRRLIDLSFDGNQNGEVVEFDIRIFASGKTTTTVNSSQRSMISYQGELQAYEKEKN
;
A
#
# COMPACT_ATOMS: atom_id res chain seq x y z
N MET A 1 -8.57 41.35 50.70
CA MET A 1 -7.59 41.11 49.62
C MET A 1 -7.30 39.62 49.35
N LYS A 2 -7.36 38.72 50.35
CA LYS A 2 -7.04 37.29 50.21
C LYS A 2 -8.02 36.46 49.34
N ILE A 3 -9.34 36.75 49.39
CA ILE A 3 -10.38 36.02 48.63
C ILE A 3 -10.28 36.24 47.12
N ARG A 4 -9.97 37.48 46.67
CA ARG A 4 -9.83 37.80 45.24
C ARG A 4 -8.60 37.15 44.59
N VAL A 5 -7.56 36.87 45.39
CA VAL A 5 -6.37 36.13 44.95
C VAL A 5 -6.67 34.62 44.91
N LEU A 6 -7.43 34.11 45.90
CA LEU A 6 -7.86 32.70 45.94
C LEU A 6 -8.77 32.34 44.75
N LEU A 7 -9.73 33.20 44.39
CA LEU A 7 -10.58 33.01 43.20
C LEU A 7 -9.79 33.06 41.88
N LYS A 8 -8.77 33.93 41.78
CA LYS A 8 -7.88 33.97 40.60
C LYS A 8 -6.99 32.73 40.51
N LEU A 9 -6.50 32.21 41.64
CA LEU A 9 -5.72 30.97 41.69
C LEU A 9 -6.59 29.74 41.36
N LEU A 10 -7.86 29.72 41.82
CA LEU A 10 -8.82 28.67 41.49
C LEU A 10 -9.18 28.67 39.99
N SER A 11 -9.32 29.84 39.38
CA SER A 11 -9.60 29.97 37.94
C SER A 11 -8.41 29.59 37.05
N VAL A 12 -7.16 29.79 37.52
CA VAL A 12 -5.95 29.36 36.80
C VAL A 12 -5.76 27.84 36.91
N ALA A 13 -6.10 27.24 38.06
CA ALA A 13 -6.04 25.79 38.25
C ALA A 13 -7.07 25.03 37.40
N ILE A 14 -8.25 25.60 37.14
CA ILE A 14 -9.29 25.00 36.28
C ILE A 14 -8.91 25.06 34.79
N PHE A 15 -8.12 26.06 34.36
CA PHE A 15 -7.72 26.21 32.97
C PHE A 15 -6.57 25.26 32.56
N ILE A 16 -5.78 24.79 33.53
CA ILE A 16 -4.69 23.83 33.31
C ILE A 16 -5.21 22.39 33.11
N LEU A 17 -6.43 22.08 33.58
CA LEU A 17 -7.00 20.75 33.51
C LEU A 17 -7.60 20.38 32.12
N ILE A 18 -7.73 21.34 31.21
CA ILE A 18 -8.43 21.16 29.91
C ILE A 18 -7.47 20.75 28.78
N MET A 19 -6.15 20.70 29.02
CA MET A 19 -5.13 20.44 27.99
C MET A 19 -4.64 18.99 27.90
N THR A 20 -5.33 18.02 28.51
CA THR A 20 -5.02 16.59 28.34
C THR A 20 -6.20 15.87 27.72
N GLY A 21 -6.25 15.83 26.39
CA GLY A 21 -7.39 15.24 25.70
C GLY A 21 -7.32 15.18 24.17
N CYS A 22 -6.14 15.02 23.59
CA CYS A 22 -6.03 14.48 22.24
C CYS A 22 -4.96 13.38 22.26
N GLY A 23 -5.36 12.21 22.76
CA GLY A 23 -4.59 10.99 22.53
C GLY A 23 -4.65 10.70 21.04
N SER A 24 -3.52 10.83 20.35
CA SER A 24 -3.34 10.35 18.98
C SER A 24 -3.70 8.86 18.96
N SER A 25 -4.86 8.54 18.40
CA SER A 25 -5.29 7.18 18.12
C SER A 25 -4.38 6.58 17.05
N GLY A 26 -3.75 5.44 17.35
CA GLY A 26 -3.09 4.58 16.36
C GLY A 26 -1.60 4.77 16.16
N GLN A 27 -0.78 4.66 17.21
CA GLN A 27 0.59 4.17 17.03
C GLN A 27 0.66 2.71 17.47
N THR A 28 0.48 1.80 16.52
CA THR A 28 0.93 0.42 16.68
C THR A 28 2.43 0.49 17.00
N SER A 29 2.82 0.04 18.19
CA SER A 29 4.22 0.02 18.59
C SER A 29 5.02 -0.76 17.55
N PHE A 30 6.07 -0.16 17.01
CA PHE A 30 6.94 -0.85 16.07
C PHE A 30 7.54 -2.09 16.74
N ASN A 31 7.30 -3.24 16.14
CA ASN A 31 7.90 -4.50 16.53
C ASN A 31 9.01 -4.86 15.53
N PRO A 32 10.30 -4.79 15.92
CA PRO A 32 11.41 -5.17 15.05
C PRO A 32 11.32 -6.60 14.52
N GLU A 33 10.78 -7.54 15.32
CA GLU A 33 10.60 -8.93 14.88
C GLU A 33 9.55 -9.08 13.79
N GLU A 34 8.49 -8.26 13.84
CA GLU A 34 7.45 -8.25 12.81
C GLU A 34 7.99 -7.67 11.51
N PHE A 35 8.77 -6.59 11.58
CA PHE A 35 9.44 -6.03 10.41
C PHE A 35 10.43 -7.02 9.79
N GLN A 36 11.19 -7.77 10.61
CA GLN A 36 12.10 -8.80 10.09
C GLN A 36 11.33 -9.88 9.33
N LYS A 37 10.18 -10.34 9.84
CA LYS A 37 9.33 -11.32 9.12
C LYS A 37 8.85 -10.79 7.77
N ILE A 38 8.46 -9.51 7.71
CA ILE A 38 8.07 -8.87 6.45
C ILE A 38 9.27 -8.77 5.49
N SER A 39 10.45 -8.39 5.98
CA SER A 39 11.68 -8.37 5.20
C SER A 39 12.02 -9.75 4.65
N ASP A 40 12.02 -10.79 5.48
CA ASP A 40 12.30 -12.16 5.07
C ASP A 40 11.29 -12.64 4.00
N LEU A 41 10.01 -12.32 4.18
CA LEU A 41 8.96 -12.67 3.22
C LEU A 41 9.16 -11.97 1.87
N VAL A 42 9.45 -10.67 1.85
CA VAL A 42 9.70 -9.93 0.60
C VAL A 42 10.97 -10.42 -0.09
N ASN A 43 12.03 -10.66 0.67
CA ASN A 43 13.32 -11.16 0.17
C ASN A 43 13.23 -12.61 -0.35
N SER A 44 12.29 -13.42 0.15
CA SER A 44 12.01 -14.75 -0.38
C SER A 44 11.48 -14.71 -1.82
N ARG A 45 10.88 -13.59 -2.24
CA ARG A 45 10.15 -13.42 -3.51
C ARG A 45 9.07 -14.49 -3.72
N GLU A 46 8.49 -14.99 -2.64
CA GLU A 46 7.38 -15.95 -2.65
C GLU A 46 6.23 -15.41 -1.79
N PHE A 47 5.49 -14.44 -2.34
CA PHE A 47 4.41 -13.77 -1.63
C PHE A 47 3.28 -13.37 -2.57
N ILE A 48 2.14 -13.03 -1.98
CA ILE A 48 1.00 -12.43 -2.66
C ILE A 48 0.63 -11.11 -1.99
N ILE A 49 0.25 -10.13 -2.80
CA ILE A 49 -0.41 -8.91 -2.33
C ILE A 49 -1.83 -8.91 -2.87
N GLU A 50 -2.80 -8.88 -1.97
CA GLU A 50 -4.22 -8.70 -2.28
C GLU A 50 -4.66 -7.31 -1.86
N ASN A 51 -5.46 -6.65 -2.68
CA ASN A 51 -5.83 -5.25 -2.48
C ASN A 51 -7.31 -5.14 -2.09
N GLU A 52 -7.57 -4.28 -1.11
CA GLU A 52 -8.91 -3.96 -0.61
C GLU A 52 -9.48 -2.72 -1.29
N TRP A 53 -8.62 -1.80 -1.75
CA TRP A 53 -9.03 -0.53 -2.33
C TRP A 53 -8.25 -0.17 -3.59
N ALA A 54 -8.94 0.39 -4.57
CA ALA A 54 -8.36 1.07 -5.73
C ALA A 54 -8.67 2.58 -5.68
N ASN A 55 -7.67 3.38 -6.00
CA ASN A 55 -7.71 4.85 -5.94
C ASN A 55 -7.19 5.40 -7.28
N PRO A 56 -8.04 5.53 -8.31
CA PRO A 56 -7.68 6.23 -9.54
C PRO A 56 -7.45 7.71 -9.26
N ILE A 57 -6.56 8.38 -10.02
CA ILE A 57 -6.38 9.85 -9.89
C ILE A 57 -7.72 10.57 -10.06
N GLN A 58 -8.53 10.10 -11.00
CA GLN A 58 -9.81 10.70 -11.34
C GLN A 58 -10.92 9.77 -10.88
N GLY A 59 -11.68 10.20 -9.87
CA GLY A 59 -12.84 9.48 -9.38
C GLY A 59 -12.78 9.21 -7.89
N ARG A 60 -13.74 8.40 -7.44
CA ARG A 60 -13.83 7.94 -6.06
C ARG A 60 -12.97 6.69 -5.86
N GLN A 61 -12.58 6.47 -4.62
CA GLN A 61 -12.04 5.19 -4.17
C GLN A 61 -13.07 4.06 -4.44
N ILE A 62 -12.58 2.88 -4.85
CA ILE A 62 -13.36 1.69 -5.19
C ILE A 62 -12.97 0.55 -4.27
N ASN A 63 -13.95 -0.10 -3.65
CA ASN A 63 -13.74 -1.29 -2.84
C ASN A 63 -13.50 -2.53 -3.73
N LEU A 64 -12.53 -3.36 -3.37
CA LEU A 64 -12.10 -4.55 -4.09
C LEU A 64 -12.26 -5.86 -3.29
N ILE A 65 -12.85 -5.85 -2.09
CA ILE A 65 -12.91 -7.03 -1.21
C ILE A 65 -13.53 -8.24 -1.93
N ASP A 66 -14.59 -8.01 -2.71
CA ASP A 66 -15.27 -9.06 -3.49
C ASP A 66 -14.83 -9.09 -4.97
N ASN A 67 -13.71 -8.44 -5.30
CA ASN A 67 -13.19 -8.36 -6.66
C ASN A 67 -11.81 -9.00 -6.75
N PRO A 68 -11.68 -10.18 -7.40
CA PRO A 68 -10.41 -10.89 -7.51
C PRO A 68 -9.29 -9.98 -8.05
N ASN A 69 -8.23 -9.87 -7.27
CA ASN A 69 -7.07 -9.07 -7.62
C ASN A 69 -5.83 -9.57 -6.88
N HIS A 70 -4.66 -9.50 -7.51
CA HIS A 70 -3.43 -9.98 -6.91
C HIS A 70 -2.17 -9.42 -7.58
N ILE A 71 -1.09 -9.37 -6.81
CA ILE A 71 0.29 -9.33 -7.30
C ILE A 71 1.02 -10.49 -6.64
N ILE A 72 1.34 -11.53 -7.41
CA ILE A 72 1.99 -12.75 -6.91
C ILE A 72 3.43 -12.77 -7.39
N PHE A 73 4.37 -12.81 -6.46
CA PHE A 73 5.78 -13.08 -6.73
C PHE A 73 6.07 -14.57 -6.51
N LYS A 74 6.78 -15.17 -7.48
CA LYS A 74 7.31 -16.54 -7.41
C LYS A 74 8.71 -16.56 -8.00
N GLY A 75 9.71 -16.35 -7.16
CA GLY A 75 11.08 -16.14 -7.59
C GLY A 75 11.16 -14.90 -8.48
N ASP A 76 11.63 -15.06 -9.72
CA ASP A 76 11.74 -13.95 -10.66
C ASP A 76 10.46 -13.68 -11.47
N SER A 77 9.47 -14.57 -11.37
CA SER A 77 8.20 -14.40 -12.07
C SER A 77 7.18 -13.66 -11.23
N VAL A 78 6.47 -12.73 -11.87
CA VAL A 78 5.33 -12.03 -11.28
C VAL A 78 4.08 -12.30 -12.10
N ASN A 79 2.98 -12.55 -11.39
CA ASN A 79 1.63 -12.59 -11.95
C ASN A 79 0.82 -11.45 -11.33
N VAL A 80 0.43 -10.47 -12.15
CA VAL A 80 -0.37 -9.31 -11.79
C VAL A 80 -1.75 -9.46 -12.39
N HIS A 81 -2.77 -9.26 -11.56
CA HIS A 81 -4.15 -9.06 -11.98
C HIS A 81 -4.75 -7.92 -11.14
N LEU A 82 -4.84 -6.72 -11.72
CA LEU A 82 -5.40 -5.56 -11.04
C LEU A 82 -6.58 -4.99 -11.84
N PRO A 83 -7.79 -4.93 -11.26
CA PRO A 83 -8.89 -4.16 -11.80
C PRO A 83 -8.49 -2.69 -11.98
N TYR A 84 -8.80 -2.09 -13.13
CA TYR A 84 -8.42 -0.72 -13.45
C TYR A 84 -9.66 0.16 -13.63
N TYR A 85 -9.68 1.31 -12.94
CA TYR A 85 -10.82 2.22 -12.89
C TYR A 85 -10.49 3.66 -13.34
N GLY A 86 -9.34 3.85 -13.97
CA GLY A 86 -8.92 5.16 -14.48
C GLY A 86 -9.17 5.34 -15.98
N ILE A 87 -8.58 6.39 -16.56
CA ILE A 87 -8.66 6.67 -17.99
C ILE A 87 -7.53 5.99 -18.75
N ARG A 88 -7.80 5.52 -19.96
CA ARG A 88 -6.78 5.05 -20.90
C ARG A 88 -6.69 6.02 -22.08
N HIS A 89 -5.55 6.67 -22.26
CA HIS A 89 -5.33 7.71 -23.25
C HIS A 89 -4.92 7.15 -24.62
N THR A 90 -4.35 5.94 -24.68
CA THR A 90 -3.82 5.34 -25.91
C THR A 90 -3.93 3.81 -25.89
N GLY A 91 -3.83 3.14 -27.04
CA GLY A 91 -3.81 1.68 -27.14
C GLY A 91 -5.18 0.99 -27.07
N GLY A 92 -6.27 1.72 -27.32
CA GLY A 92 -7.64 1.19 -27.30
C GLY A 92 -8.06 0.45 -28.58
N GLY A 93 -7.49 -0.72 -28.87
CA GLY A 93 -7.92 -1.60 -29.98
C GLY A 93 -9.13 -2.50 -29.67
N TYR A 94 -9.54 -3.33 -30.64
CA TYR A 94 -10.56 -4.38 -30.50
C TYR A 94 -9.94 -5.65 -29.86
N ASN A 95 -10.02 -5.74 -28.53
CA ASN A 95 -9.76 -6.90 -27.64
C ASN A 95 -9.18 -6.38 -26.31
N ARG A 96 -9.99 -5.57 -25.58
CA ARG A 96 -9.49 -4.81 -24.43
C ARG A 96 -9.55 -5.64 -23.15
N GLU A 97 -8.39 -6.04 -22.66
CA GLU A 97 -8.27 -6.33 -21.24
C GLU A 97 -8.50 -5.04 -20.44
N GLY A 98 -9.62 -4.99 -19.71
CA GLY A 98 -9.98 -3.82 -18.91
C GLY A 98 -8.99 -3.55 -17.78
N GLY A 99 -8.52 -4.61 -17.13
CA GLY A 99 -7.53 -4.53 -16.04
C GLY A 99 -6.09 -4.40 -16.51
N ILE A 100 -5.21 -4.19 -15.53
CA ILE A 100 -3.76 -4.31 -15.66
C ILE A 100 -3.41 -5.78 -15.37
N LYS A 101 -2.86 -6.47 -16.37
CA LYS A 101 -2.52 -7.88 -16.30
C LYS A 101 -1.14 -8.12 -16.87
N PHE A 102 -0.31 -8.82 -16.12
CA PHE A 102 1.04 -9.18 -16.54
C PHE A 102 1.39 -10.53 -15.94
N LYS A 103 1.91 -11.45 -16.75
CA LYS A 103 2.45 -12.73 -16.25
C LYS A 103 3.76 -13.00 -16.97
N GLY A 104 4.86 -12.98 -16.25
CA GLY A 104 6.18 -13.14 -16.83
C GLY A 104 7.30 -12.89 -15.83
N VAL A 105 8.51 -12.69 -16.32
CA VAL A 105 9.67 -12.32 -15.51
C VAL A 105 9.64 -10.80 -15.27
N ALA A 106 9.74 -10.39 -14.01
CA ALA A 106 9.82 -8.98 -13.66
C ALA A 106 11.15 -8.37 -14.12
N ARG A 107 11.10 -7.13 -14.63
CA ARG A 107 12.29 -6.37 -15.04
C ARG A 107 12.57 -5.26 -14.05
N GLU A 108 13.83 -4.82 -13.98
CA GLU A 108 14.25 -3.68 -13.14
C GLU A 108 13.84 -3.83 -11.66
N VAL A 109 13.82 -5.06 -11.13
CA VAL A 109 13.39 -5.32 -9.75
C VAL A 109 14.33 -4.65 -8.76
N LYS A 110 13.79 -3.80 -7.89
CA LYS A 110 14.52 -3.15 -6.78
C LYS A 110 13.79 -3.39 -5.48
N ILE A 111 14.55 -3.72 -4.43
CA ILE A 111 14.05 -3.91 -3.07
C ILE A 111 14.97 -3.10 -2.16
N GLU A 112 14.41 -2.09 -1.49
CA GLU A 112 15.13 -1.19 -0.60
C GLU A 112 14.44 -1.15 0.77
N GLU A 113 15.13 -1.61 1.80
CA GLU A 113 14.62 -1.54 3.16
C GLU A 113 14.89 -0.17 3.78
N ASN A 114 13.85 0.44 4.34
CA ASN A 114 13.95 1.71 5.05
C ASN A 114 13.51 1.54 6.51
N THR A 115 14.44 1.10 7.35
CA THR A 115 14.19 0.84 8.78
C THR A 115 13.71 2.09 9.52
N ASN A 116 14.21 3.28 9.14
CA ASN A 116 13.79 4.56 9.74
C ASN A 116 12.31 4.86 9.47
N ARG A 117 11.84 4.53 8.26
CA ARG A 117 10.43 4.69 7.85
C ARG A 117 9.59 3.43 8.10
N ARG A 118 10.21 2.35 8.61
CA ARG A 118 9.58 1.07 8.95
C ARG A 118 8.82 0.47 7.76
N LEU A 119 9.43 0.53 6.59
CA LEU A 119 8.86 0.04 5.34
C LEU A 119 9.94 -0.53 4.42
N ILE A 120 9.49 -1.27 3.41
CA ILE A 120 10.29 -1.76 2.28
C ILE A 120 9.70 -1.15 1.02
N ASP A 121 10.56 -0.53 0.21
CA ASP A 121 10.23 -0.03 -1.12
C ASP A 121 10.59 -1.13 -2.13
N LEU A 122 9.59 -1.70 -2.81
CA LEU A 122 9.73 -2.69 -3.88
C LEU A 122 9.26 -2.06 -5.19
N SER A 123 10.06 -2.13 -6.25
CA SER A 123 9.61 -1.75 -7.59
C SER A 123 9.99 -2.75 -8.66
N PHE A 124 9.20 -2.80 -9.74
CA PHE A 124 9.46 -3.62 -10.91
C PHE A 124 8.64 -3.17 -12.12
N ASP A 125 9.08 -3.60 -13.31
CA ASP A 125 8.42 -3.32 -14.58
C ASP A 125 7.78 -4.57 -15.18
N GLY A 126 6.56 -4.40 -15.68
CA GLY A 126 5.83 -5.35 -16.51
C GLY A 126 5.68 -4.87 -17.96
N ASN A 127 5.23 -5.78 -18.82
CA ASN A 127 4.77 -5.44 -20.16
C ASN A 127 3.46 -6.15 -20.48
N GLN A 128 2.41 -5.39 -20.74
CA GLN A 128 1.10 -5.89 -21.15
C GLN A 128 0.82 -5.49 -22.59
N ASN A 129 1.08 -6.39 -23.55
CA ASN A 129 0.79 -6.16 -24.97
C ASN A 129 1.38 -4.84 -25.51
N GLY A 130 2.63 -4.51 -25.14
CA GLY A 130 3.30 -3.26 -25.52
C GLY A 130 2.98 -2.06 -24.63
N GLU A 131 2.08 -2.20 -23.65
CA GLU A 131 1.92 -1.27 -22.53
C GLU A 131 3.04 -1.53 -21.52
N VAL A 132 3.93 -0.56 -21.30
CA VAL A 132 4.91 -0.62 -20.21
C VAL A 132 4.19 -0.18 -18.95
N VAL A 133 4.28 -0.99 -17.91
CA VAL A 133 3.60 -0.77 -16.64
C VAL A 133 4.63 -0.90 -15.52
N GLU A 134 4.78 0.15 -14.73
CA GLU A 134 5.75 0.24 -13.63
C GLU A 134 4.96 0.16 -12.31
N PHE A 135 5.45 -0.66 -11.39
CA PHE A 135 4.83 -0.91 -10.10
C PHE A 135 5.76 -0.43 -8.99
N ASP A 136 5.29 0.51 -8.17
CA ASP A 136 5.99 1.01 -6.99
C ASP A 136 5.19 0.60 -5.74
N ILE A 137 5.76 -0.28 -4.91
CA ILE A 137 5.08 -0.89 -3.78
C ILE A 137 5.78 -0.48 -2.49
N ARG A 138 5.04 0.18 -1.61
CA ARG A 138 5.44 0.42 -0.22
C ARG A 138 4.83 -0.64 0.67
N ILE A 139 5.67 -1.40 1.36
CA ILE A 139 5.27 -2.48 2.26
C ILE A 139 5.62 -2.04 3.67
N PHE A 140 4.62 -1.80 4.51
CA PHE A 140 4.81 -1.36 5.89
C PHE A 140 5.14 -2.53 6.81
N ALA A 141 5.76 -2.26 7.95
CA ALA A 141 6.04 -3.28 8.97
C ALA A 141 4.79 -4.05 9.45
N SER A 142 3.60 -3.48 9.28
CA SER A 142 2.32 -4.13 9.59
C SER A 142 1.82 -5.08 8.50
N GLY A 143 2.58 -5.32 7.44
CA GLY A 143 2.15 -6.07 6.25
C GLY A 143 1.20 -5.33 5.32
N LYS A 144 0.69 -4.16 5.70
CA LYS A 144 -0.12 -3.31 4.82
C LYS A 144 0.72 -2.82 3.65
N THR A 145 0.10 -2.65 2.48
CA THR A 145 0.78 -2.21 1.27
C THR A 145 0.12 -0.98 0.66
N THR A 146 0.91 -0.20 -0.07
CA THR A 146 0.40 0.77 -1.05
C THR A 146 1.14 0.54 -2.36
N THR A 147 0.42 0.13 -3.39
CA THR A 147 0.96 -0.08 -4.73
C THR A 147 0.54 1.08 -5.62
N THR A 148 1.49 1.83 -6.15
CA THR A 148 1.26 2.80 -7.22
C THR A 148 1.59 2.16 -8.55
N VAL A 149 0.74 2.35 -9.56
CA VAL A 149 0.95 1.82 -10.89
C VAL A 149 1.00 2.96 -11.89
N ASN A 150 2.13 3.08 -12.58
CA ASN A 150 2.34 3.98 -13.71
C ASN A 150 2.26 3.19 -15.01
N SER A 151 1.67 3.77 -16.05
CA SER A 151 1.49 3.11 -17.33
C SER A 151 1.78 4.07 -18.46
N SER A 152 2.38 3.56 -19.54
CA SER A 152 2.63 4.33 -20.76
C SER A 152 1.34 4.67 -21.55
N GLN A 153 0.19 4.09 -21.17
CA GLN A 153 -1.07 4.25 -21.91
C GLN A 153 -2.25 4.68 -21.04
N ARG A 154 -2.12 4.61 -19.72
CA ARG A 154 -3.18 4.83 -18.74
C ARG A 154 -2.79 5.90 -17.73
N SER A 155 -3.79 6.58 -17.17
CA SER A 155 -3.56 7.42 -15.99
C SER A 155 -3.08 6.56 -14.81
N MET A 156 -2.23 7.13 -13.96
CA MET A 156 -1.78 6.45 -12.75
C MET A 156 -2.97 6.08 -11.84
N ILE A 157 -2.83 4.96 -11.13
CA ILE A 157 -3.76 4.45 -10.14
C ILE A 157 -2.95 3.93 -8.94
N SER A 158 -3.52 3.97 -7.75
CA SER A 158 -2.92 3.31 -6.58
C SER A 158 -3.88 2.34 -5.92
N TYR A 159 -3.33 1.37 -5.21
CA TYR A 159 -4.05 0.32 -4.51
C TYR A 159 -3.59 0.26 -3.06
N GLN A 160 -4.48 -0.15 -2.17
CA GLN A 160 -4.15 -0.44 -0.77
C GLN A 160 -4.51 -1.90 -0.50
N GLY A 161 -3.61 -2.61 0.16
CA GLY A 161 -3.76 -4.04 0.37
C GLY A 161 -2.93 -4.57 1.52
N GLU A 162 -2.74 -5.88 1.50
CA GLU A 162 -1.96 -6.62 2.49
C GLU A 162 -1.02 -7.61 1.79
N LEU A 163 0.18 -7.73 2.32
CA LEU A 163 1.16 -8.75 1.99
C LEU A 163 0.81 -10.03 2.75
N GLN A 164 0.80 -11.17 2.04
CA GLN A 164 0.58 -12.48 2.61
C GLN A 164 1.63 -13.46 2.08
N ALA A 165 1.92 -14.50 2.87
CA ALA A 165 2.76 -15.59 2.42
C ALA A 165 2.09 -16.30 1.23
N TYR A 166 2.87 -16.66 0.20
CA TYR A 166 2.33 -17.44 -0.88
C TYR A 166 2.18 -18.91 -0.44
N GLU A 167 1.00 -19.30 0.00
CA GLU A 167 0.70 -20.71 0.22
C GLU A 167 0.41 -21.36 -1.14
N LYS A 168 1.17 -22.41 -1.50
CA LYS A 168 0.78 -23.28 -2.61
C LYS A 168 -0.60 -23.84 -2.28
N GLU A 169 -1.59 -23.65 -3.16
CA GLU A 169 -2.80 -24.45 -3.09
C GLU A 169 -2.38 -25.92 -2.97
N LYS A 170 -2.77 -26.56 -1.86
CA LYS A 170 -2.78 -28.02 -1.80
C LYS A 170 -3.86 -28.45 -2.77
N ASN A 171 -3.43 -28.98 -3.91
CA ASN A 171 -4.25 -29.56 -4.98
C ASN A 171 -5.52 -30.25 -4.48
#